data_AF-A0A962ZEJ7-F1
#
_entry.id   AF-A0A962ZEJ7-F1
#
_cell.length_a   1.000
_cell.length_b   1.000
_cell.length_c   1.000
_cell.angle_alpha   90.00
_cell.angle_beta   90.00
_cell.angle_gamma   90.00
#
_symmetry.space_group_name_H-M   'P 1'
#
loop_
_entity.id
_entity.type
_entity.pdbx_description
1 polymer ?
#
loop_
_entity_poly.entity_id
_entity_poly.type
_entity_poly.pdbx_seq_one_letter_code
_entity_poly.pdbx_strand_id
1 'polypeptide(L)'
;MLHLIGFAPHHHERLERISALVSADDEVVLLDDGLAFARDTATLAALEKALGVPVYCCSGAAQPGNHIDYAALVRLTEKHQASLSWYE
;
A
#
# COMPACT_ATOMS: atom_id res chain seq x y z
N MET A 1 5.18 -10.95 1.23
CA MET A 1 5.09 -10.47 -0.17
C MET A 1 4.80 -8.98 -0.14
N LEU A 2 5.28 -8.24 -1.13
CA LEU A 2 5.04 -6.79 -1.22
C LEU A 2 3.88 -6.49 -2.16
N HIS A 3 2.85 -5.80 -1.67
CA HIS A 3 1.73 -5.33 -2.49
C HIS A 3 1.91 -3.86 -2.85
N LEU A 4 1.92 -3.55 -4.14
CA LEU A 4 2.03 -2.19 -4.66
C LEU A 4 0.66 -1.76 -5.20
N ILE A 5 0.02 -0.79 -4.55
CA ILE A 5 -1.30 -0.26 -4.94
C ILE A 5 -1.11 1.08 -5.64
N GLY A 6 -1.43 1.10 -6.94
CA GLY A 6 -1.36 2.25 -7.81
C GLY A 6 -2.72 2.75 -8.31
N PHE A 7 -3.85 2.27 -7.77
CA PHE A 7 -5.21 2.67 -8.16
C PHE A 7 -5.91 3.46 -7.06
N ALA A 8 -6.89 4.29 -7.41
CA ALA A 8 -7.61 5.14 -6.47
C ALA A 8 -8.73 4.41 -5.68
N PRO A 9 -9.18 4.94 -4.52
CA PRO A 9 -10.14 4.30 -3.62
C PRO A 9 -11.49 3.85 -4.20
N HIS A 10 -11.89 4.33 -5.37
CA HIS A 10 -13.18 4.02 -5.98
C HIS A 10 -13.23 2.61 -6.61
N HIS A 11 -12.10 1.91 -6.73
CA HIS A 11 -12.04 0.53 -7.24
C HIS A 11 -12.25 -0.52 -6.14
N HIS A 12 -13.45 -0.54 -5.57
CA HIS A 12 -13.79 -1.39 -4.42
C HIS A 12 -13.57 -2.90 -4.66
N GLU A 13 -13.87 -3.39 -5.86
CA GLU A 13 -13.64 -4.79 -6.26
C GLU A 13 -12.17 -5.24 -6.16
N ARG A 14 -11.22 -4.32 -6.35
CA ARG A 14 -9.78 -4.61 -6.25
C ARG A 14 -9.36 -4.73 -4.81
N LEU A 15 -9.91 -3.89 -3.93
CA LEU A 15 -9.67 -4.01 -2.49
C LEU A 15 -10.13 -5.37 -1.96
N GLU A 16 -11.30 -5.85 -2.36
CA GLU A 16 -11.78 -7.18 -1.97
C GLU A 16 -10.82 -8.30 -2.41
N ARG A 17 -10.29 -8.22 -3.64
CA ARG A 17 -9.30 -9.18 -4.15
C ARG A 17 -7.98 -9.11 -3.41
N ILE A 18 -7.53 -7.91 -3.06
CA ILE A 18 -6.29 -7.70 -2.30
C ILE A 18 -6.46 -8.27 -0.89
N SER A 19 -7.54 -7.93 -0.19
CA SER A 19 -7.85 -8.46 1.14
C SER A 19 -7.88 -9.99 1.17
N ALA A 20 -8.27 -10.65 0.07
CA ALA A 20 -8.27 -12.11 -0.02
C ALA A 20 -6.88 -12.74 -0.25
N LEU A 21 -5.89 -11.95 -0.70
CA LEU A 21 -4.55 -12.41 -1.03
C LEU A 21 -3.50 -12.01 0.02
N VAL A 22 -3.77 -10.95 0.77
CA VAL A 22 -2.88 -10.44 1.81
C VAL A 22 -2.80 -11.44 2.98
N SER A 23 -1.58 -11.75 3.38
CA SER A 23 -1.22 -12.58 4.53
C SER A 23 -0.52 -11.74 5.61
N ALA A 24 -0.42 -12.27 6.83
CA ALA A 24 0.09 -11.51 7.99
C ALA A 24 1.54 -10.97 7.84
N ASP A 25 2.37 -11.61 7.01
CA ASP A 25 3.75 -11.21 6.75
C ASP A 25 3.90 -10.30 5.50
N ASP A 26 2.77 -9.94 4.88
CA ASP A 26 2.76 -9.05 3.72
C ASP A 26 2.84 -7.58 4.15
N GLU A 27 3.34 -6.75 3.24
CA GLU A 27 3.38 -5.30 3.42
C GLU A 27 2.76 -4.64 2.20
N VAL A 28 2.07 -3.53 2.42
CA VAL A 28 1.35 -2.81 1.37
C VAL A 28 1.98 -1.43 1.21
N VAL A 29 2.22 -1.03 -0.03
CA VAL A 29 2.70 0.31 -0.39
C VAL A 29 1.70 0.95 -1.32
N LEU A 30 1.27 2.16 -0.97
CA LEU A 30 0.50 3.08 -1.79
C LEU A 30 1.46 3.95 -2.60
N LEU A 31 1.23 4.03 -3.91
CA LEU A 31 1.98 4.83 -4.87
C LEU A 31 1.01 5.39 -5.92
N ASP A 32 1.45 6.38 -6.70
CA ASP A 32 0.66 7.00 -7.76
C ASP A 32 -0.76 7.38 -7.28
N ASP A 33 -1.81 6.95 -7.98
CA ASP A 33 -3.21 7.22 -7.60
C ASP A 33 -3.63 6.52 -6.31
N GLY A 34 -2.91 5.49 -5.88
CA GLY A 34 -3.07 4.85 -4.57
C GLY A 34 -2.79 5.80 -3.40
N LEU A 35 -2.02 6.87 -3.60
CA LEU A 35 -1.85 7.90 -2.57
C LEU A 35 -3.16 8.61 -2.22
N ALA A 36 -4.20 8.50 -3.04
CA ALA A 36 -5.52 9.03 -2.73
C ALA A 36 -6.15 8.36 -1.48
N PHE A 37 -5.78 7.12 -1.14
CA PHE A 37 -6.19 6.48 0.12
C PHE A 37 -5.67 7.23 1.37
N ALA A 38 -4.53 7.89 1.25
CA ALA A 38 -3.86 8.58 2.35
C ALA A 38 -4.26 10.07 2.48
N ARG A 39 -5.10 10.59 1.58
CA ARG A 39 -5.58 11.99 1.65
C ARG A 39 -6.56 12.22 2.80
N ASP A 40 -7.23 11.17 3.25
CA ASP A 40 -8.21 11.20 4.33
C ASP A 40 -7.88 10.12 5.36
N THR A 41 -7.75 10.51 6.63
CA THR A 41 -7.36 9.61 7.72
C THR A 41 -8.36 8.48 7.92
N ALA A 42 -9.66 8.72 7.69
CA ALA A 42 -10.68 7.68 7.83
C ALA A 42 -10.55 6.61 6.73
N THR A 43 -10.28 7.04 5.49
CA THR A 43 -10.04 6.16 4.35
C THR A 43 -8.80 5.29 4.56
N LEU A 44 -7.69 5.88 5.01
CA LEU A 44 -6.47 5.14 5.31
C LEU A 44 -6.68 4.13 6.44
N ALA A 45 -7.33 4.53 7.54
CA ALA A 45 -7.62 3.64 8.67
C ALA A 45 -8.56 2.49 8.28
N ALA A 46 -9.54 2.74 7.40
CA ALA A 46 -10.41 1.71 6.85
C ALA A 46 -9.62 0.70 6.00
N LEU A 47 -8.68 1.17 5.18
CA LEU A 47 -7.78 0.32 4.40
C LEU A 47 -6.89 -0.54 5.29
N GLU A 48 -6.19 0.07 6.25
CA GLU A 48 -5.33 -0.65 7.21
C GLU A 48 -6.12 -1.72 7.96
N LYS A 49 -7.34 -1.41 8.40
CA LYS A 49 -8.23 -2.36 9.05
C LYS A 49 -8.68 -3.50 8.12
N ALA A 50 -8.94 -3.20 6.85
CA ALA A 50 -9.40 -4.19 5.87
C ALA A 50 -8.27 -5.14 5.42
N LEU A 51 -7.02 -4.67 5.43
CA LEU A 51 -5.87 -5.47 5.04
C LEU A 51 -5.19 -6.16 6.22
N GLY A 52 -5.28 -5.60 7.43
CA GLY A 52 -4.71 -6.20 8.64
C GLY A 52 -3.17 -6.24 8.65
N VAL A 53 -2.53 -5.48 7.78
CA VAL A 53 -1.07 -5.42 7.58
C VAL A 53 -0.59 -3.97 7.51
N PRO A 54 0.73 -3.72 7.69
CA PRO A 54 1.28 -2.39 7.52
C PRO A 54 1.02 -1.81 6.12
N VAL A 55 0.51 -0.58 6.08
CA VAL A 55 0.30 0.20 4.85
C VAL A 55 1.25 1.40 4.86
N TYR A 56 2.07 1.51 3.82
CA TYR A 56 3.03 2.59 3.65
C TYR A 56 2.63 3.51 2.51
N CYS A 57 2.90 4.81 2.62
CA CYS A 57 2.69 5.78 1.55
C CYS A 57 4.05 6.14 0.92
N CYS A 58 4.30 5.72 -0.30
CA CYS A 58 5.55 6.03 -0.99
C CYS A 58 5.45 7.39 -1.68
N SER A 59 6.21 8.37 -1.18
CA SER A 59 6.32 9.70 -1.80
C SER A 59 7.78 10.11 -1.95
N GLY A 60 8.10 10.93 -2.95
CA GLY A 60 9.48 11.34 -3.24
C GLY A 60 10.18 12.14 -2.13
N ALA A 61 9.46 12.53 -1.06
CA ALA A 61 10.01 13.17 0.12
C ALA A 61 9.60 12.41 1.38
N ALA A 62 10.50 12.37 2.36
CA ALA A 62 10.20 11.87 3.70
C ALA A 62 9.13 12.75 4.36
N GLN A 63 8.04 12.12 4.77
CA GLN A 63 6.93 12.76 5.47
C GLN A 63 6.71 12.07 6.82
N PRO A 64 6.10 12.74 7.81
CA PRO A 64 5.76 12.11 9.08
C PRO A 64 4.73 10.98 8.90
N GLY A 65 4.75 9.99 9.79
CA GLY A 65 3.81 8.87 9.78
C GLY A 65 4.29 7.68 8.93
N ASN A 66 3.36 6.94 8.35
CA ASN A 66 3.63 5.73 7.55
C ASN A 66 4.19 6.05 6.14
N HIS A 67 4.90 7.16 5.97
CA HIS A 67 5.47 7.55 4.68
C HIS A 67 6.87 6.97 4.51
N ILE A 68 7.15 6.50 3.29
CA ILE A 68 8.45 5.99 2.88
C ILE A 68 8.93 6.74 1.63
N ASP A 69 10.24 6.85 1.47
CA ASP A 69 10.85 7.33 0.23
C ASP A 69 11.15 6.17 -0.73
N TYR A 70 11.62 6.48 -1.93
CA TYR A 70 11.97 5.47 -2.93
C TYR A 70 13.14 4.57 -2.48
N ALA A 71 14.05 5.07 -1.65
CA ALA A 71 15.14 4.25 -1.13
C ALA A 71 14.62 3.18 -0.15
N ALA A 72 13.66 3.53 0.70
CA ALA A 72 12.95 2.60 1.57
C ALA A 72 12.08 1.63 0.76
N LEU A 73 11.41 2.06 -0.31
CA LEU A 73 10.69 1.16 -1.22
C LEU A 73 11.63 0.11 -1.84
N VAL A 74 12.82 0.50 -2.30
CA VAL A 74 13.82 -0.45 -2.82
C VAL A 74 14.19 -1.49 -1.75
N ARG A 75 14.44 -1.07 -0.51
CA ARG A 75 14.73 -2.01 0.60
C ARG A 75 13.57 -2.97 0.87
N LEU A 76 12.32 -2.52 0.75
CA LEU A 76 11.15 -3.42 0.85
C LEU A 76 11.13 -4.44 -0.29
N THR A 77 11.45 -4.02 -1.52
CA THR A 77 11.54 -4.96 -2.65
C THR A 77 12.67 -5.99 -2.48
N GLU A 78 13.76 -5.65 -1.79
CA GLU A 78 14.84 -6.59 -1.45
C GLU A 78 14.47 -7.53 -0.31
N LYS A 79 13.65 -7.07 0.65
CA LYS A 79 13.17 -7.86 1.79
C LYS A 79 12.21 -8.97 1.35
N HIS A 80 11.34 -8.71 0.38
CA HIS A 80 10.33 -9.66 -0.07
C HIS A 80 10.78 -10.43 -1.31
N GLN A 81 10.56 -11.74 -1.34
CA GLN A 81 10.92 -12.57 -2.50
C GLN A 81 10.04 -12.35 -3.74
N ALA A 82 8.91 -11.67 -3.58
CA ALA A 82 7.96 -11.36 -4.65
C ALA A 82 7.21 -10.07 -4.36
N SER A 83 6.69 -9.47 -5.42
CA SER A 83 5.75 -8.35 -5.36
C SER A 83 4.54 -8.57 -6.26
N LEU A 84 3.40 -8.01 -5.87
CA LEU A 84 2.20 -7.90 -6.68
C LEU A 84 1.84 -6.44 -6.88
N SER A 85 1.70 -6.04 -8.14
CA SER A 85 1.34 -4.69 -8.52
C SER A 85 -0.11 -4.60 -8.98
N TRP A 86 -0.85 -3.67 -8.39
CA TRP A 86 -2.26 -3.45 -8.63
C TRP A 86 -2.46 -2.08 -9.26
N TYR A 87 -2.79 -2.05 -10.55
CA TYR A 87 -2.99 -0.83 -11.34
C TYR A 87 -4.31 -0.87 -12.11
N GLU A 88 -4.67 0.27 -12.70
CA GLU A 88 -5.79 0.43 -13.65
C GLU A 88 -5.58 -0.26 -14.98
#